data_AF-A0A538HZL6-F1
#
_entry.id   AF-A0A538HZL6-F1
#
_cell.length_a   1.000
_cell.length_b   1.000
_cell.length_c   1.000
_cell.angle_alpha   90.00
_cell.angle_beta   90.00
_cell.angle_gamma   90.00
#
_symmetry.space_group_name_H-M   'P 1'
#
loop_
_entity.id
_entity.type
_entity.pdbx_description
1 polymer ?
#
loop_
_entity_poly.entity_id
_entity_poly.type
_entity_poly.pdbx_seq_one_letter_code
_entity_poly.pdbx_strand_id
1 'polypeptide(L)'
;MPAAAFHRRLMLAIALALYAAIFVAFVLFEQPGLGLGHFFYIPVALIALAGGTAGGVVGGAFGAALYALAIVLTPRLPTRDVLTTATVIRTITYCSCGALVGWFASQYREHVAMLRELAERDFL
;
A
#
# COMPACT_ATOMS: atom_id res chain seq x y z
N MET A 1 24.68 -2.66 9.47
CA MET A 1 23.35 -2.48 8.85
C MET A 1 22.19 -3.31 9.48
N PRO A 2 22.11 -3.61 10.79
CA PRO A 2 20.97 -4.37 11.35
C PRO A 2 19.71 -3.52 11.56
N ALA A 3 19.86 -2.24 11.92
CA ALA A 3 18.73 -1.35 12.20
C ALA A 3 17.84 -1.13 10.96
N ALA A 4 18.42 -0.84 9.79
CA ALA A 4 17.64 -0.61 8.56
C ALA A 4 16.81 -1.83 8.14
N ALA A 5 17.37 -3.04 8.30
CA ALA A 5 16.65 -4.28 8.03
C ALA A 5 15.50 -4.53 9.02
N PHE A 6 15.69 -4.17 10.29
CA PHE A 6 14.64 -4.26 11.31
C PHE A 6 13.46 -3.32 11.01
N HIS A 7 13.72 -2.05 10.71
CA HIS A 7 12.67 -1.09 10.37
C HIS A 7 11.86 -1.53 9.13
N ARG A 8 12.55 -2.04 8.09
CA ARG A 8 11.89 -2.58 6.90
C ARG A 8 10.99 -3.78 7.23
N ARG A 9 11.46 -4.74 8.03
CA ARG A 9 10.66 -5.90 8.46
C ARG A 9 9.46 -5.48 9.30
N LEU A 10 9.65 -4.53 10.22
CA LEU A 10 8.58 -4.00 11.05
C LEU A 10 7.50 -3.31 10.21
N MET A 11 7.89 -2.47 9.23
CA MET A 11 6.93 -1.85 8.31
C MET A 11 6.13 -2.88 7.52
N LEU A 12 6.77 -3.94 7.03
CA LEU A 12 6.08 -5.02 6.31
C LEU A 12 5.11 -5.78 7.23
N ALA A 13 5.50 -6.06 8.46
CA ALA A 13 4.64 -6.73 9.44
C ALA A 13 3.41 -5.88 9.79
N ILE A 14 3.59 -4.58 10.01
CA ILE A 14 2.50 -3.63 10.27
C ILE A 14 1.59 -3.52 9.05
N ALA A 15 2.15 -3.43 7.84
CA ALA A 15 1.36 -3.38 6.62
C ALA A 15 0.48 -4.64 6.46
N LEU A 16 1.04 -5.82 6.71
CA LEU A 16 0.29 -7.08 6.65
C LEU A 16 -0.82 -7.13 7.70
N ALA A 17 -0.52 -6.71 8.94
CA ALA A 17 -1.51 -6.63 10.00
C ALA A 17 -2.66 -5.66 9.65
N LEU A 18 -2.34 -4.52 9.04
CA LEU A 18 -3.33 -3.56 8.56
C LEU A 18 -4.17 -4.10 7.41
N TYR A 19 -3.56 -4.77 6.42
CA TYR A 19 -4.33 -5.44 5.36
C TYR A 19 -5.36 -6.41 5.94
N ALA A 20 -4.93 -7.25 6.89
CA ALA A 20 -5.80 -8.21 7.55
C ALA A 20 -6.91 -7.51 8.37
N ALA A 21 -6.55 -6.51 9.17
CA ALA A 21 -7.50 -5.78 10.01
C ALA A 21 -8.56 -5.03 9.17
N ILE A 22 -8.13 -4.34 8.11
CA ILE A 22 -9.03 -3.62 7.20
C ILE A 22 -9.93 -4.60 6.45
N PHE A 23 -9.39 -5.72 5.98
CA PHE A 23 -10.18 -6.76 5.32
C PHE A 23 -11.26 -7.33 6.24
N VAL A 24 -10.90 -7.71 7.47
CA VAL A 24 -11.86 -8.20 8.47
C VAL A 24 -12.91 -7.14 8.81
N ALA A 25 -12.49 -5.90 9.02
CA ALA A 25 -13.41 -4.80 9.30
C ALA A 25 -14.37 -4.56 8.12
N PHE A 26 -13.87 -4.63 6.89
CA PHE A 26 -14.68 -4.50 5.68
C PHE A 26 -15.75 -5.59 5.62
N VAL A 27 -15.37 -6.86 5.80
CA VAL A 27 -16.32 -7.98 5.72
C VAL A 27 -17.39 -7.91 6.82
N LEU A 28 -17.03 -7.45 8.03
CA LEU A 28 -17.95 -7.43 9.17
C LEU A 28 -18.86 -6.19 9.21
N PHE A 29 -18.34 -5.02 8.80
CA PHE A 29 -18.98 -3.73 9.05
C PHE A 29 -19.30 -2.91 7.80
N GLU A 30 -18.78 -3.26 6.62
CA GLU A 30 -18.99 -2.42 5.43
C GLU A 30 -20.47 -2.33 5.09
N GLN A 31 -20.92 -1.09 4.95
CA GLN A 31 -22.19 -0.71 4.37
C GLN A 31 -21.91 0.21 3.18
N PRO A 32 -22.79 0.25 2.16
CA PRO A 32 -22.65 1.19 1.06
C PRO A 32 -22.41 2.62 1.58
N GLY A 33 -21.30 3.22 1.17
CA GLY A 33 -20.92 4.60 1.54
C GLY A 33 -20.02 4.75 2.77
N LEU A 34 -19.73 3.68 3.52
CA LEU A 34 -18.86 3.75 4.72
C LEU A 34 -17.38 3.98 4.34
N GLY A 35 -16.99 3.45 3.18
CA GLY A 35 -15.72 3.77 2.55
C GLY A 35 -14.52 3.06 3.18
N LEU A 36 -14.71 1.93 3.89
CA LEU A 36 -13.60 1.21 4.54
C LEU A 36 -12.53 0.75 3.56
N GLY A 37 -12.89 0.56 2.29
CA GLY A 37 -11.93 0.25 1.24
C GLY A 37 -10.79 1.28 1.15
N HIS A 38 -11.03 2.56 1.42
CA HIS A 38 -9.97 3.58 1.31
C HIS A 38 -8.85 3.36 2.34
N PHE A 39 -9.08 2.68 3.45
CA PHE A 39 -8.01 2.43 4.41
C PHE A 39 -6.90 1.56 3.84
N PHE A 40 -7.13 0.80 2.76
CA PHE A 40 -6.08 0.04 2.08
C PHE A 40 -4.94 0.93 1.52
N TYR A 41 -5.12 2.25 1.35
CA TYR A 41 -4.00 3.13 0.97
C TYR A 41 -2.85 3.11 1.98
N ILE A 42 -3.16 2.95 3.28
CA ILE A 42 -2.15 2.98 4.35
C ILE A 42 -1.18 1.80 4.23
N PRO A 43 -1.62 0.53 4.23
CA PRO A 43 -0.70 -0.59 4.06
C PRO A 43 -0.03 -0.59 2.67
N VAL A 44 -0.71 -0.13 1.60
CA VAL A 44 -0.08 0.05 0.28
C VAL A 44 1.11 1.00 0.36
N ALA A 45 0.94 2.16 1.01
CA ALA A 45 2.02 3.13 1.19
C ALA A 45 3.17 2.55 2.04
N LEU A 46 2.88 1.77 3.07
CA LEU A 46 3.91 1.11 3.88
C LEU A 46 4.74 0.10 3.07
N ILE A 47 4.09 -0.73 2.23
CA ILE A 47 4.80 -1.62 1.32
C ILE A 47 5.63 -0.82 0.31
N ALA A 48 5.07 0.27 -0.23
CA ALA A 48 5.77 1.15 -1.17
C ALA A 48 7.03 1.79 -0.55
N LEU A 49 6.95 2.26 0.69
CA LEU A 49 8.10 2.81 1.41
C LEU A 49 9.18 1.74 1.64
N ALA A 50 8.77 0.52 1.99
CA ALA A 50 9.67 -0.59 2.28
C ALA A 50 10.27 -1.27 1.03
N GLY A 51 9.57 -1.23 -0.11
CA GLY A 51 9.90 -1.97 -1.33
C GLY A 51 10.10 -1.11 -2.59
N GLY A 52 9.98 0.21 -2.49
CA GLY A 52 10.04 1.12 -3.64
C GLY A 52 8.82 0.98 -4.56
N THR A 53 8.96 1.45 -5.80
CA THR A 53 7.87 1.48 -6.80
C THR A 53 7.25 0.10 -7.04
N ALA A 54 8.08 -0.93 -7.24
CA ALA A 54 7.62 -2.30 -7.48
C ALA A 54 6.85 -2.84 -6.27
N GLY A 55 7.35 -2.61 -5.05
CA GLY A 55 6.64 -2.96 -3.82
C GLY A 55 5.28 -2.25 -3.75
N GLY A 56 5.23 -0.96 -4.06
CA GLY A 56 4.00 -0.18 -4.06
C GLY A 56 2.95 -0.68 -5.05
N VAL A 57 3.35 -1.03 -6.28
CA VAL A 57 2.44 -1.63 -7.28
C VAL A 57 1.90 -2.97 -6.80
N VAL A 58 2.78 -3.86 -6.31
CA VAL A 58 2.36 -5.18 -5.79
C VAL A 58 1.45 -5.03 -4.58
N GLY A 59 1.75 -4.12 -3.65
CA GLY A 59 0.89 -3.79 -2.52
C GLY A 59 -0.47 -3.26 -2.98
N GLY A 60 -0.48 -2.37 -3.98
CA GLY A 60 -1.70 -1.84 -4.58
C GLY A 60 -2.59 -2.94 -5.17
N ALA A 61 -2.01 -3.82 -5.98
CA ALA A 61 -2.69 -4.97 -6.57
C ALA A 61 -3.22 -5.95 -5.51
N PHE A 62 -2.43 -6.21 -4.46
CA PHE A 62 -2.83 -7.06 -3.35
C PHE A 62 -4.00 -6.46 -2.56
N GLY A 63 -3.98 -5.15 -2.28
CA GLY A 63 -5.09 -4.44 -1.66
C GLY A 63 -6.36 -4.48 -2.51
N ALA A 64 -6.23 -4.33 -3.82
CA ALA A 64 -7.35 -4.45 -4.75
C ALA A 64 -7.95 -5.88 -4.75
N ALA A 65 -7.11 -6.91 -4.73
CA ALA A 65 -7.55 -8.30 -4.65
C ALA A 65 -8.29 -8.59 -3.33
N LEU A 66 -7.77 -8.10 -2.19
CA LEU A 66 -8.44 -8.21 -0.90
C LEU A 66 -9.78 -7.47 -0.89
N TYR A 67 -9.83 -6.28 -1.47
CA TYR A 67 -11.07 -5.52 -1.61
C TYR A 67 -12.11 -6.29 -2.45
N ALA A 68 -11.71 -6.81 -3.61
CA ALA A 68 -12.58 -7.61 -4.48
C ALA A 68 -13.10 -8.86 -3.76
N LEU A 69 -12.20 -9.57 -3.05
CA LEU A 69 -12.55 -10.74 -2.25
C LEU A 69 -13.54 -10.38 -1.13
N ALA A 70 -13.34 -9.25 -0.45
CA ALA A 70 -14.22 -8.80 0.63
C ALA A 70 -15.63 -8.49 0.12
N ILE A 71 -15.77 -7.90 -1.07
CA ILE A 71 -17.09 -7.69 -1.70
C ILE A 71 -17.77 -9.03 -1.97
N VAL A 72 -17.06 -9.99 -2.57
CA VAL A 72 -17.62 -11.31 -2.92
C VAL A 72 -18.08 -12.06 -1.66
N LEU A 73 -17.37 -11.92 -0.55
CA LEU A 73 -17.72 -12.52 0.73
C LEU A 73 -18.83 -11.77 1.49
N THR A 74 -19.21 -10.56 1.06
CA THR A 74 -20.21 -9.73 1.74
C THR A 74 -21.55 -9.79 1.00
N PRO A 75 -22.54 -10.59 1.45
CA PRO A 75 -23.81 -10.78 0.76
C PRO A 75 -24.73 -9.53 0.75
N ARG A 76 -24.33 -8.44 1.41
CA ARG A 76 -25.12 -7.21 1.58
C ARG A 76 -24.87 -6.17 0.48
N LEU A 77 -23.89 -6.38 -0.39
CA LEU A 77 -23.53 -5.44 -1.45
C LEU A 77 -24.10 -5.90 -2.80
N PRO A 78 -24.81 -5.03 -3.54
CA PRO A 78 -25.24 -5.31 -4.92
C PRO A 78 -24.03 -5.63 -5.80
N THR A 79 -23.83 -6.91 -6.07
CA THR A 79 -22.56 -7.45 -6.56
C THR A 79 -22.28 -7.03 -8.00
N ARG A 80 -23.30 -6.70 -8.80
CA ARG A 80 -23.16 -6.44 -10.25
C ARG A 80 -22.53 -5.08 -10.62
N ASP A 81 -22.87 -4.00 -9.92
CA ASP A 81 -22.34 -2.65 -10.25
C ASP A 81 -21.07 -2.31 -9.46
N VAL A 82 -20.92 -2.90 -8.27
CA VAL A 82 -19.78 -2.67 -7.39
C VAL A 82 -18.55 -3.50 -7.83
N LEU A 83 -18.74 -4.71 -8.38
CA LEU A 83 -17.59 -5.55 -8.77
C LEU A 83 -16.78 -4.97 -9.93
N THR A 84 -17.40 -4.32 -10.90
CA THR A 84 -16.73 -3.98 -12.17
C THR A 84 -16.15 -2.58 -12.12
N THR A 85 -16.99 -1.56 -11.98
CA THR A 85 -16.51 -0.17 -12.10
C THR A 85 -15.71 0.25 -10.87
N ALA A 86 -16.23 0.02 -9.66
CA ALA A 86 -15.57 0.46 -8.43
C ALA A 86 -14.26 -0.31 -8.17
N THR A 87 -14.20 -1.61 -8.48
CA THR A 87 -12.97 -2.41 -8.33
C THR A 87 -11.91 -2.02 -9.33
N VAL A 88 -12.26 -1.73 -10.59
CA VAL A 88 -11.29 -1.27 -11.60
C VAL A 88 -10.71 0.07 -11.19
N ILE A 89 -11.57 1.04 -10.81
CA ILE A 89 -11.12 2.34 -10.32
C ILE A 89 -10.20 2.17 -9.12
N ARG A 90 -10.59 1.36 -8.12
CA ARG A 90 -9.76 1.11 -6.93
C ARG A 90 -8.43 0.44 -7.26
N THR A 91 -8.43 -0.54 -8.17
CA THR A 91 -7.20 -1.19 -8.62
C THR A 91 -6.24 -0.17 -9.21
N ILE A 92 -6.73 0.69 -10.11
CA ILE A 92 -5.92 1.73 -10.73
C ILE A 92 -5.42 2.68 -9.65
N THR A 93 -6.29 3.19 -8.76
CA THR A 93 -5.89 4.17 -7.75
C THR A 93 -4.91 3.60 -6.72
N TYR A 94 -5.11 2.38 -6.20
CA TYR A 94 -4.17 1.75 -5.27
C TYR A 94 -2.81 1.52 -5.92
N CYS A 95 -2.78 0.98 -7.13
CA CYS A 95 -1.52 0.76 -7.86
C CYS A 95 -0.82 2.09 -8.17
N SER A 96 -1.57 3.11 -8.59
CA SER A 96 -1.02 4.43 -8.91
C SER A 96 -0.44 5.13 -7.68
N CYS A 97 -1.20 5.14 -6.58
CA CYS A 97 -0.73 5.68 -5.29
C CYS A 97 0.50 4.92 -4.80
N GLY A 98 0.47 3.58 -4.81
CA GLY A 98 1.60 2.75 -4.40
C GLY A 98 2.84 2.99 -5.25
N ALA A 99 2.69 3.05 -6.58
CA ALA A 99 3.78 3.36 -7.50
C ALA A 99 4.37 4.75 -7.21
N LEU A 100 3.54 5.77 -7.05
CA LEU A 100 3.97 7.14 -6.79
C LEU A 100 4.73 7.26 -5.47
N VAL A 101 4.18 6.73 -4.37
CA VAL A 101 4.84 6.72 -3.06
C VAL A 101 6.16 5.95 -3.12
N GLY A 102 6.16 4.80 -3.78
CA GLY A 102 7.34 3.96 -3.92
C GLY A 102 8.44 4.61 -4.75
N TRP A 103 8.07 5.32 -5.82
CA TRP A 103 8.99 6.09 -6.64
C TRP A 103 9.60 7.24 -5.84
N PHE A 104 8.77 8.03 -5.16
CA PHE A 104 9.25 9.15 -4.33
C PHE A 104 10.20 8.67 -3.23
N ALA A 105 9.86 7.57 -2.56
CA ALA A 105 10.72 6.98 -1.53
C ALA A 105 12.07 6.50 -2.08
N SER A 106 12.08 6.01 -3.32
CA SER A 106 13.31 5.53 -3.97
C SER A 106 14.21 6.69 -4.38
N GLN A 107 13.64 7.73 -4.99
CA GLN A 107 14.36 8.96 -5.34
C GLN A 107 14.91 9.67 -4.09
N TYR A 108 14.14 9.74 -3.01
CA TYR A 108 14.61 10.33 -1.75
C TYR A 108 15.85 9.60 -1.20
N ARG A 109 15.84 8.26 -1.19
CA ARG A 109 17.01 7.47 -0.74
C ARG A 109 18.24 7.70 -1.61
N GLU A 110 18.05 7.81 -2.93
CA GLU A 110 19.12 8.06 -3.89
C GLU A 110 19.75 9.45 -3.69
N HIS A 111 18.93 10.50 -3.57
CA HIS A 111 19.42 11.86 -3.31
C HIS A 111 20.11 11.99 -1.96
N VAL A 112 19.59 11.37 -0.90
CA VAL A 112 20.23 11.38 0.41
C VAL A 112 21.58 10.64 0.39
N ALA A 113 21.68 9.53 -0.35
CA ALA A 113 22.95 8.83 -0.53
C ALA A 113 23.98 9.71 -1.25
N MET A 114 23.57 10.39 -2.33
CA MET A 114 24.44 11.30 -3.08
C MET A 114 24.90 12.49 -2.23
N LEU A 115 23.99 13.13 -1.47
CA LEU A 115 24.35 14.23 -0.58
C LEU A 115 25.36 13.80 0.50
N ARG A 116 25.20 12.58 1.02
CA ARG A 116 26.13 12.02 2.01
C ARG A 116 27.51 11.78 1.40
N GLU A 117 27.58 11.24 0.18
CA GLU A 117 28.84 11.01 -0.52
C GLU A 117 29.57 12.33 -0.82
N LEU A 118 28.84 13.36 -1.28
CA LEU A 118 29.41 14.69 -1.52
C LEU A 118 29.96 15.31 -0.22
N ALA A 119 29.19 15.24 0.87
CA ALA A 119 29.65 15.73 2.17
C ALA A 119 30.91 14.98 2.64
N GLU A 120 30.97 13.65 2.52
CA GLU A 120 32.15 12.86 2.88
C GLU A 120 33.40 13.23 2.06
N ARG A 121 33.23 13.73 0.82
CA ARG A 121 34.35 14.20 -0.03
C ARG A 121 34.81 15.62 0.30
N ASP A 122 33.91 16.53 0.69
CA ASP A 122 34.26 17.90 1.05
C ASP A 122 34.99 18.01 2.41
N PHE A 123 34.86 17.00 3.27
CA PHE A 123 35.57 16.93 4.56
C PHE A 123 37.00 16.33 4.47
N LEU A 124 37.41 15.80 3.32
CA LEU A 124 38.74 15.21 3.07
C LEU A 124 39.65 16.20 2.31
#